data_AF-A0ABD5DWB9-F1
#
_entry.id   AF-A0ABD5DWB9-F1
#
_cell.length_a   1.000
_cell.length_b   1.000
_cell.length_c   1.000
_cell.angle_alpha   90.00
_cell.angle_beta   90.00
_cell.angle_gamma   90.00
#
_symmetry.space_group_name_H-M   'P 1'
#
loop_
_entity.id
_entity.type
_entity.pdbx_description
1 polymer ?
#
loop_
_entity_poly.entity_id
_entity_poly.type
_entity_poly.pdbx_seq_one_letter_code
_entity_poly.pdbx_strand_id
1 'polypeptide(L)'
;NDNGTVASITNGTGNTILSGQYFIYSKLGKLLRVDYKEGSNIRFSQIKEHNQVGWTTANKGNNAQNFTYEYDGNGNIIKETDS
;
A
#
# COMPACT_ATOMS: atom_id res chain seq x y z
N ASN A 1 -8.85 -12.22 -10.41
CA ASN A 1 -9.83 -12.30 -9.31
C ASN A 1 -10.23 -10.87 -9.02
N ASP A 2 -11.30 -10.39 -9.64
CA ASP A 2 -11.83 -9.07 -9.29
C ASP A 2 -12.54 -9.24 -7.95
N ASN A 3 -11.78 -9.09 -6.86
CA ASN A 3 -12.32 -9.15 -5.49
C ASN A 3 -13.23 -7.93 -5.18
N GLY A 4 -13.78 -7.27 -6.21
CA GLY A 4 -14.49 -5.99 -6.10
C GLY A 4 -13.62 -4.82 -5.66
N THR A 5 -12.29 -4.97 -5.66
CA THR A 5 -11.35 -3.95 -5.18
C THR A 5 -11.13 -2.86 -6.21
N VAL A 6 -11.03 -1.61 -5.74
CA VAL A 6 -10.70 -0.46 -6.59
C VAL A 6 -9.26 -0.58 -7.08
N ALA A 7 -9.04 -0.71 -8.40
CA ALA A 7 -7.69 -0.79 -8.97
C ALA A 7 -6.99 0.58 -9.05
N SER A 8 -7.77 1.65 -9.29
CA SER A 8 -7.24 3.01 -9.33
C SER A 8 -8.32 4.06 -9.12
N ILE A 9 -7.88 5.23 -8.66
CA ILE A 9 -8.67 6.47 -8.63
C ILE A 9 -7.84 7.52 -9.35
N THR A 10 -8.33 8.02 -10.48
CA THR A 10 -7.59 8.98 -11.33
C THR A 10 -8.34 10.29 -11.44
N ASN A 11 -7.59 11.39 -11.40
CA ASN A 11 -8.09 12.74 -11.65
C ASN A 11 -7.47 13.26 -12.95
N GLY A 12 -8.30 13.88 -13.79
CA GLY A 12 -7.88 14.33 -15.10
C GLY A 12 -8.87 15.29 -15.74
N THR A 13 -8.50 15.82 -16.89
CA THR A 13 -9.33 16.69 -17.71
C THR A 13 -9.38 16.13 -19.13
N GLY A 14 -10.57 15.88 -19.65
CA GLY A 14 -10.74 15.21 -20.95
C GLY A 14 -10.05 13.85 -20.96
N ASN A 15 -9.17 13.63 -21.93
CA ASN A 15 -8.42 12.38 -22.09
C ASN A 15 -7.07 12.35 -21.34
N THR A 16 -6.77 13.38 -20.52
CA THR A 16 -5.49 13.51 -19.84
C THR A 16 -5.65 13.22 -18.35
N ILE A 17 -4.94 12.20 -17.85
CA ILE A 17 -4.79 11.94 -16.42
C ILE A 17 -3.70 12.87 -15.88
N LEU A 18 -4.06 13.68 -14.87
CA LEU A 18 -3.15 14.60 -14.19
C LEU A 18 -2.56 13.96 -12.93
N SER A 19 -3.36 13.16 -12.22
CA SER A 19 -2.89 12.39 -11.08
C SER A 19 -3.69 11.12 -10.88
N GLY A 20 -3.15 10.17 -10.12
CA GLY A 20 -3.90 8.98 -9.76
C GLY A 20 -3.27 8.20 -8.62
N GLN A 21 -4.12 7.51 -7.86
CA GLN A 21 -3.73 6.46 -6.92
C GLN A 21 -3.99 5.11 -7.57
N TYR A 22 -3.00 4.23 -7.49
CA TYR A 22 -3.03 2.89 -8.08
C TYR A 22 -2.80 1.86 -6.98
N PHE A 23 -3.68 0.87 -6.92
CA PHE A 23 -3.73 -0.11 -5.84
C PHE A 23 -3.42 -1.49 -6.38
N ILE A 24 -2.53 -2.21 -5.68
CA ILE A 24 -2.22 -3.61 -5.98
C ILE A 24 -2.62 -4.45 -4.77
N TYR A 25 -3.39 -5.50 -5.04
CA TYR A 25 -3.89 -6.42 -4.02
C TYR A 25 -3.34 -7.83 -4.23
N SER A 26 -3.25 -8.59 -3.16
CA SER A 26 -3.03 -10.03 -3.21
C SER A 26 -4.25 -10.75 -3.80
N LYS A 27 -4.12 -12.03 -4.15
CA LYS A 27 -5.26 -12.87 -4.60
C LYS A 27 -6.40 -12.94 -3.59
N LEU A 28 -6.10 -12.71 -2.30
CA LEU A 28 -7.06 -12.69 -1.18
C LEU A 28 -7.61 -11.28 -0.90
N GLY A 29 -7.28 -10.27 -1.72
CA GLY A 29 -7.80 -8.91 -1.59
C GLY A 29 -7.09 -8.05 -0.53
N LYS A 30 -5.93 -8.49 -0.03
CA LYS A 30 -5.12 -7.68 0.89
C LYS A 30 -4.31 -6.65 0.11
N LEU A 31 -4.34 -5.39 0.53
CA LEU A 31 -3.58 -4.32 -0.12
C LEU A 31 -2.07 -4.54 0.07
N LEU A 32 -1.33 -4.59 -1.02
CA LEU A 32 0.11 -4.81 -1.06
C LEU A 32 0.88 -3.54 -1.43
N ARG A 33 0.33 -2.70 -2.30
CA ARG A 33 0.99 -1.47 -2.75
C ARG A 33 0.00 -0.37 -3.12
N VAL A 34 0.38 0.86 -2.81
CA VAL A 34 -0.24 2.09 -3.29
C VAL A 34 0.83 2.93 -3.97
N ASP A 35 0.60 3.29 -5.22
CA ASP A 35 1.38 4.32 -5.92
C ASP A 35 0.50 5.55 -6.15
N TYR A 36 0.95 6.71 -5.71
CA TYR A 36 0.41 7.99 -6.12
C TYR A 36 1.31 8.61 -7.18
N LYS A 37 0.71 8.89 -8.34
CA LYS A 37 1.38 9.46 -9.50
C LYS A 37 0.81 10.83 -9.81
N GLU A 38 1.69 11.72 -10.23
CA GLU A 38 1.34 13.02 -10.79
C GLU A 38 1.97 13.11 -12.20
N GLY A 39 1.12 13.13 -13.21
CA GLY A 39 1.49 12.83 -14.59
C GLY A 39 2.24 11.49 -14.69
N SER A 40 3.45 11.53 -15.25
CA SER A 40 4.31 10.34 -15.40
C SER A 40 5.14 10.01 -14.16
N ASN A 41 5.17 10.87 -13.14
CA ASN A 41 6.06 10.74 -12.00
C ASN A 41 5.38 10.05 -10.82
N ILE A 42 6.06 9.11 -10.18
CA ILE A 42 5.65 8.58 -8.87
C ILE A 42 6.06 9.60 -7.82
N ARG A 43 5.09 10.18 -7.13
CA ARG A 43 5.32 11.11 -6.01
C ARG A 43 5.44 10.36 -4.70
N PHE A 44 4.60 9.34 -4.54
CA PHE A 44 4.54 8.52 -3.35
C PHE A 44 4.29 7.06 -3.72
N SER A 45 4.95 6.15 -3.02
CA SER A 45 4.78 4.71 -3.14
C SER A 45 4.89 4.12 -1.75
N GLN A 46 3.91 3.32 -1.36
CA GLN A 46 3.93 2.53 -0.13
C GLN A 46 3.68 1.07 -0.45
N ILE A 47 4.49 0.19 0.14
CA ILE A 47 4.38 -1.25 0.11
C ILE A 47 4.01 -1.73 1.52
N LYS A 48 3.03 -2.62 1.59
CA LYS A 48 2.60 -3.30 2.81
C LYS A 48 2.95 -4.76 2.73
N GLU A 49 3.70 -5.24 3.71
CA GLU A 49 3.98 -6.65 3.90
C GLU A 49 3.04 -7.21 4.97
N HIS A 50 2.63 -8.48 4.80
CA HIS A 50 1.76 -9.14 5.75
C HIS A 50 2.31 -10.52 6.12
N ASN A 51 2.07 -10.97 7.35
CA ASN A 51 2.36 -12.34 7.76
C ASN A 51 1.30 -13.34 7.23
N GLN A 52 1.47 -14.63 7.55
CA GLN A 52 0.60 -15.71 7.08
C GLN A 52 -0.87 -15.59 7.54
N VAL A 53 -1.13 -14.89 8.65
CA VAL A 53 -2.48 -14.64 9.16
C VAL A 53 -3.06 -13.29 8.72
N GLY A 54 -2.29 -12.50 7.96
CA GLY A 54 -2.73 -11.26 7.32
C GLY A 54 -2.53 -9.99 8.13
N TRP A 55 -1.71 -10.00 9.18
CA TRP A 55 -1.30 -8.78 9.90
C TRP A 55 -0.18 -8.07 9.16
N THR A 56 -0.23 -6.74 9.13
CA THR A 56 0.81 -5.94 8.48
C THR A 56 2.10 -5.96 9.29
N THR A 57 3.17 -6.48 8.70
CA THR A 57 4.50 -6.59 9.36
C THR A 57 5.45 -5.48 8.93
N ALA A 58 5.20 -4.82 7.81
CA ALA A 58 5.98 -3.66 7.40
C ALA A 58 5.19 -2.69 6.52
N ASN A 59 5.47 -1.40 6.68
CA ASN A 59 5.09 -0.34 5.75
C ASN A 59 6.38 0.34 5.24
N LYS A 60 6.69 0.14 3.96
CA LYS A 60 7.92 0.67 3.33
C LYS A 60 7.56 1.60 2.19
N GLY A 61 8.33 2.65 1.95
CA GLY A 61 8.02 3.59 0.88
C GLY A 61 9.13 4.55 0.52
N ASN A 62 8.89 5.34 -0.53
CA ASN A 62 9.88 6.23 -1.14
C ASN A 62 10.01 7.60 -0.45
N ASN A 63 9.33 7.82 0.69
CA ASN A 63 9.36 9.07 1.42
C ASN A 63 9.60 8.81 2.92
N ALA A 64 10.72 8.15 3.21
CA ALA A 64 11.18 7.78 4.55
C ALA A 64 10.17 6.95 5.36
N GLN A 65 9.33 6.16 4.69
CA GLN A 65 8.52 5.16 5.39
C GLN A 65 9.32 3.88 5.49
N ASN A 66 9.67 3.48 6.71
CA ASN A 66 10.26 2.17 6.97
C ASN A 66 9.85 1.68 8.35
N PHE A 67 8.55 1.42 8.49
CA PHE A 67 7.97 0.90 9.71
C PHE A 67 7.94 -0.62 9.67
N THR A 68 8.28 -1.25 10.79
CA THR A 68 8.08 -2.70 11.00
C THR A 68 7.34 -2.96 12.30
N TYR A 69 6.56 -4.04 12.31
CA TYR A 69 5.70 -4.41 13.43
C TYR A 69 5.91 -5.88 13.78
N GLU A 70 6.04 -6.15 15.08
CA GLU A 70 6.04 -7.49 15.65
C GLU A 70 4.81 -7.66 16.54
N TYR A 71 4.22 -8.85 16.54
CA TYR A 71 2.97 -9.15 17.22
C TYR A 71 3.13 -10.32 18.17
N ASP A 72 2.38 -10.31 19.27
CA ASP A 72 2.16 -11.51 20.08
C ASP A 72 1.20 -12.50 19.38
N GLY A 73 0.98 -13.67 19.99
CA GLY A 73 0.07 -14.68 19.45
C GLY A 73 -1.41 -14.27 19.38
N ASN A 74 -1.80 -13.19 20.07
CA ASN A 74 -3.18 -12.67 20.07
C ASN A 74 -3.37 -11.52 19.07
N GLY A 75 -2.30 -11.05 18.44
CA GLY A 75 -2.34 -9.95 17.47
C GLY A 75 -2.14 -8.57 18.07
N ASN A 76 -1.64 -8.47 19.30
CA ASN A 76 -1.21 -7.20 19.86
C ASN A 76 0.19 -6.86 19.36
N ILE A 77 0.40 -5.61 18.98
CA ILE A 77 1.74 -5.11 18.62
C ILE A 77 2.60 -5.11 19.88
N ILE A 78 3.72 -5.82 19.85
CA ILE A 78 4.71 -5.86 20.95
C ILE A 78 5.95 -5.02 20.64
N LYS A 79 6.17 -4.69 19.36
CA LYS A 79 7.26 -3.82 18.93
C LYS A 79 6.93 -3.11 17.62
N GLU A 80 7.29 -1.84 17.57
CA GLU A 80 7.28 -1.01 16.39
C GLU A 80 8.69 -0.44 16.19
N THR A 81 9.18 -0.41 14.96
CA THR A 81 10.47 0.21 14.62
C THR A 81 10.30 1.11 13.42
N ASP A 82 10.78 2.35 13.53
CA ASP A 82 10.85 3.37 12.47
C ASP A 82 12.33 3.68 12.18
N SER A 83 12.72 3.74 10.91
CA SER A 83 14.14 3.85 10.49
C SER A 83 14.37 4.61 9.19
#